data_AF-A0A812EMN0-F1
#
_entry.id   AF-A0A812EMN0-F1
#
_cell.length_a   1.000
_cell.length_b   1.000
_cell.length_c   1.000
_cell.angle_alpha   90.00
_cell.angle_beta   90.00
_cell.angle_gamma   90.00
#
_symmetry.space_group_name_H-M   'P 1'
#
loop_
_entity.id
_entity.type
_entity.pdbx_description
1 polymer ?
#
loop_
_entity_poly.entity_id
_entity_poly.type
_entity_poly.pdbx_seq_one_letter_code
_entity_poly.pdbx_strand_id
1 'polypeptide(L)'
;MNFFGGPLPTSAKASASLRHLESENQDAMFIFLSDVWLDQPKVIHKLKVLFSGYYECPPVAFVFCGNFTSSVHLSKQGKILKDCFSTLADIISKYPTLVKSCRFIFVPGPHDPGPANILPRPAIPNSITEEFRKKVPNAIFTSNPCRIQYCTQEIVIIREDIVTKLCRNCIHFPASGDVPTHFAKTVICQSHLCPLPLHVCPIYWAYDCGMHLYPLPDLLVVADKYDEFTVTSVDCMIMNPGCFPQSDFSFKAYMPYTRQIENSKID
;
A
#
# COMPACT_ATOMS: atom_id res chain seq x y z
N MET A 1 1.15 -23.47 -12.07
CA MET A 1 0.21 -22.36 -12.31
C MET A 1 0.63 -21.17 -11.45
N ASN A 2 0.55 -19.95 -11.96
CA ASN A 2 0.86 -18.72 -11.21
C ASN A 2 -0.45 -18.01 -10.80
N PHE A 3 -0.90 -18.23 -9.56
CA PHE A 3 -2.13 -17.62 -9.04
C PHE A 3 -1.95 -16.14 -8.66
N PHE A 4 -0.72 -15.74 -8.34
CA PHE A 4 -0.43 -14.37 -7.91
C PHE A 4 -0.54 -13.38 -9.07
N GLY A 5 -0.17 -13.83 -10.27
CA GLY A 5 -0.13 -13.04 -11.49
C GLY A 5 1.29 -12.56 -11.83
N GLY A 6 1.39 -11.61 -12.76
CA GLY A 6 2.67 -11.12 -13.26
C GLY A 6 3.18 -11.89 -14.49
N PRO A 7 4.40 -11.60 -14.95
CA PRO A 7 4.90 -12.08 -16.24
C PRO A 7 5.32 -13.56 -16.26
N LEU A 8 5.50 -14.18 -15.08
CA LEU A 8 5.99 -15.55 -14.99
C LEU A 8 4.88 -16.58 -15.22
N PRO A 9 5.14 -17.66 -15.97
CA PRO A 9 4.16 -18.72 -16.21
C PRO A 9 3.89 -19.59 -14.97
N THR A 10 4.86 -19.65 -14.06
CA THR A 10 4.81 -20.41 -12.80
C THR A 10 5.01 -19.49 -11.60
N SER A 11 4.63 -19.94 -10.41
CA SER A 11 4.82 -19.14 -9.18
C SER A 11 6.28 -18.75 -9.00
N ALA A 12 6.51 -17.48 -8.68
CA ALA A 12 7.83 -16.93 -8.41
C ALA A 12 8.52 -17.62 -7.22
N LYS A 13 7.72 -18.11 -6.26
CA LYS A 13 8.18 -18.86 -5.08
C LYS A 13 9.03 -20.09 -5.41
N ALA A 14 8.78 -20.71 -6.57
CA ALA A 14 9.50 -21.91 -7.02
C ALA A 14 10.81 -21.60 -7.78
N SER A 15 11.10 -20.34 -8.10
CA SER A 15 12.26 -19.98 -8.91
C SER A 15 13.54 -19.92 -8.08
N ALA A 16 14.48 -20.85 -8.34
CA ALA A 16 15.80 -20.86 -7.70
C ALA A 16 16.63 -19.62 -8.07
N SER A 17 16.51 -19.12 -9.31
CA SER A 17 17.21 -17.92 -9.75
C SER A 17 16.73 -16.67 -9.03
N LEU A 18 15.41 -16.51 -8.85
CA LEU A 18 14.87 -15.38 -8.08
C LEU A 18 15.26 -15.48 -6.61
N ARG A 19 15.33 -16.70 -6.05
CA ARG A 19 15.79 -16.92 -4.67
C ARG A 19 17.24 -16.50 -4.48
N HIS A 20 18.09 -16.76 -5.47
CA HIS A 20 19.49 -16.31 -5.45
C HIS A 20 19.57 -14.77 -5.46
N LEU A 21 18.85 -14.11 -6.37
CA LEU A 21 18.81 -12.64 -6.45
C LEU A 21 18.28 -12.00 -5.17
N GLU A 22 17.28 -12.61 -4.54
CA GLU A 22 16.76 -12.18 -3.24
C GLU A 22 17.82 -12.26 -2.15
N SER A 23 18.64 -13.31 -2.14
CA SER A 23 19.71 -13.47 -1.15
C SER A 23 20.92 -12.56 -1.36
N GLU A 24 21.15 -12.11 -2.59
CA GLU A 24 22.22 -11.17 -2.92
C GLU A 24 21.85 -9.73 -2.54
N ASN A 25 20.56 -9.37 -2.59
CA ASN A 25 20.10 -8.01 -2.33
C ASN A 25 19.67 -7.82 -0.87
N GLN A 26 20.65 -7.85 0.03
CA GLN A 26 20.42 -7.80 1.49
C GLN A 26 19.87 -6.45 1.96
N ASP A 27 20.22 -5.37 1.26
CA ASP A 27 19.81 -4.00 1.58
C ASP A 27 18.45 -3.62 0.95
N ALA A 28 17.77 -4.58 0.30
CA ALA A 28 16.46 -4.34 -0.28
C ALA A 28 15.45 -3.90 0.79
N MET A 29 14.73 -2.82 0.50
CA MET A 29 13.76 -2.25 1.43
C MET A 29 12.57 -1.66 0.69
N PHE A 30 11.38 -1.81 1.25
CA PHE A 30 10.13 -1.21 0.78
C PHE A 30 9.56 -0.31 1.88
N ILE A 31 9.23 0.93 1.52
CA ILE A 31 8.64 1.91 2.45
C ILE A 31 7.15 2.02 2.17
N PHE A 32 6.32 1.85 3.20
CA PHE A 32 4.86 1.90 3.09
C PHE A 32 4.29 3.04 3.92
N LEU A 33 3.52 3.90 3.27
CA LEU A 33 2.77 5.00 3.88
C LEU A 33 1.30 4.88 3.51
N SER A 34 0.39 5.31 4.39
CA SER A 34 -1.05 5.40 4.13
C SER A 34 -1.61 6.76 4.49
N ASP A 35 -2.71 7.16 3.84
CA ASP A 35 -3.38 8.46 4.01
C ASP A 35 -2.40 9.64 3.86
N VAL A 36 -1.62 9.60 2.78
CA VAL A 36 -0.60 10.60 2.47
C VAL A 36 -1.26 11.88 1.95
N TRP A 37 -1.80 12.69 2.86
CA TRP A 37 -2.52 13.94 2.56
C TRP A 37 -1.59 15.03 2.01
N LEU A 38 -1.41 15.06 0.69
CA LEU A 38 -0.48 15.94 -0.02
C LEU A 38 -0.89 17.41 0.02
N ASP A 39 -2.15 17.70 0.33
CA ASP A 39 -2.68 19.04 0.56
C ASP A 39 -2.24 19.65 1.90
N GLN A 40 -1.67 18.85 2.81
CA GLN A 40 -1.18 19.34 4.09
C GLN A 40 0.31 19.73 4.03
N PRO A 41 0.66 21.00 4.36
CA PRO A 41 2.07 21.44 4.35
C PRO A 41 2.98 20.63 5.27
N LYS A 42 2.46 20.15 6.41
CA LYS A 42 3.20 19.30 7.34
C LYS A 42 3.60 17.97 6.70
N VAL A 43 2.69 17.32 5.98
CA VAL A 43 2.96 16.07 5.25
C VAL A 43 4.04 16.30 4.21
N ILE A 44 3.92 17.36 3.42
CA ILE A 44 4.91 17.75 2.42
C ILE A 44 6.30 17.98 3.04
N HIS A 45 6.37 18.62 4.20
CA HIS A 45 7.63 18.81 4.93
C HIS A 45 8.22 17.47 5.37
N LYS A 46 7.41 16.58 5.96
CA LYS A 46 7.84 15.27 6.45
C LYS A 46 8.30 14.34 5.32
N LEU A 47 7.65 14.41 4.15
CA LEU A 47 8.12 13.71 2.96
C LEU A 47 9.50 14.18 2.49
N LYS A 48 9.83 15.48 2.60
CA LYS A 48 11.19 15.96 2.31
C LYS A 48 12.21 15.39 3.28
N VAL A 49 11.88 15.31 4.57
CA VAL A 49 12.75 14.67 5.57
C VAL A 49 12.95 13.20 5.25
N LEU A 50 11.87 12.48 4.92
CA LEU A 50 11.92 11.07 4.49
C LEU A 50 12.86 10.88 3.29
N PHE A 51 12.68 11.65 2.22
CA PHE A 51 13.52 11.56 1.03
C PHE A 51 14.97 11.94 1.31
N SER A 52 15.21 12.91 2.18
CA SER A 52 16.56 13.25 2.61
C SER A 52 17.22 12.10 3.37
N GLY A 53 16.50 11.44 4.27
CA GLY A 53 17.02 10.32 5.06
C GLY A 53 17.37 9.09 4.22
N TYR A 54 16.60 8.83 3.17
CA TYR A 54 16.84 7.71 2.25
C TYR A 54 17.70 8.07 1.03
N TYR A 55 18.23 9.30 0.93
CA TYR A 55 18.96 9.72 -0.26
C TYR A 55 20.24 8.90 -0.50
N GLU A 56 20.96 8.54 0.57
CA GLU A 56 22.19 7.75 0.51
C GLU A 56 21.92 6.24 0.39
N CYS A 57 20.83 5.76 0.98
CA CYS A 57 20.40 4.37 0.94
C CYS A 57 18.98 4.26 0.33
N PRO A 58 18.83 4.40 -1.00
CA PRO A 58 17.53 4.41 -1.66
C PRO A 58 16.81 3.05 -1.51
N PRO A 59 15.55 3.02 -1.05
CA PRO A 59 14.77 1.79 -1.02
C PRO A 59 14.44 1.30 -2.44
N VAL A 60 14.04 0.04 -2.56
CA VAL A 60 13.53 -0.54 -3.81
C VAL A 60 12.28 0.20 -4.28
N ALA A 61 11.36 0.50 -3.35
CA ALA A 61 10.17 1.25 -3.65
C ALA A 61 9.64 2.04 -2.45
N PHE A 62 9.08 3.22 -2.75
CA PHE A 62 8.12 3.90 -1.88
C PHE A 62 6.71 3.55 -2.35
N VAL A 63 5.88 3.04 -1.45
CA VAL A 63 4.48 2.72 -1.66
C VAL A 63 3.63 3.73 -0.90
N PHE A 64 3.00 4.63 -1.64
CA PHE A 64 2.05 5.60 -1.10
C PHE A 64 0.65 5.08 -1.31
N CYS A 65 0.00 4.70 -0.21
CA CYS A 65 -1.43 4.43 -0.21
C CYS A 65 -2.20 5.73 0.04
N GLY A 66 -3.29 5.93 -0.69
CA GLY A 66 -4.20 7.04 -0.47
C GLY A 66 -4.83 6.98 0.93
N ASN A 67 -5.73 7.88 1.30
CA ASN A 67 -6.21 8.99 0.47
C ASN A 67 -5.11 10.06 0.31
N PHE A 68 -5.05 10.69 -0.87
CA PHE A 68 -4.01 11.68 -1.18
C PHE A 68 -4.39 13.11 -0.84
N THR A 69 -5.65 13.35 -0.46
CA THR A 69 -6.14 14.63 0.06
C THR A 69 -6.84 14.43 1.40
N SER A 70 -6.66 15.38 2.33
CA SER A 70 -7.24 15.30 3.68
C SER A 70 -8.76 15.43 3.72
N SER A 71 -9.36 16.00 2.67
CA SER A 71 -10.81 16.13 2.53
C SER A 71 -11.28 15.90 1.09
N VAL A 72 -12.56 15.54 0.95
CA VAL A 72 -13.20 15.31 -0.35
C VAL A 72 -13.74 16.63 -0.88
N HIS A 73 -13.26 17.04 -2.05
CA HIS A 73 -13.65 18.31 -2.68
C HIS A 73 -14.53 18.09 -3.92
N LEU A 74 -15.82 17.81 -3.74
CA LEU A 74 -16.82 17.50 -4.79
C LEU A 74 -16.45 17.92 -6.22
N SER A 75 -16.38 19.23 -6.51
CA SER A 75 -16.18 19.74 -7.88
C SER A 75 -14.73 20.06 -8.26
N LYS A 76 -13.81 20.19 -7.30
CA LYS A 76 -12.42 20.64 -7.53
C LYS A 76 -11.37 19.58 -7.23
N GLN A 77 -11.78 18.39 -6.79
CA GLN A 77 -10.87 17.36 -6.30
C GLN A 77 -9.79 16.97 -7.31
N GLY A 78 -10.18 16.76 -8.58
CA GLY A 78 -9.23 16.40 -9.62
C GLY A 78 -8.14 17.47 -9.85
N LYS A 79 -8.52 18.76 -9.79
CA LYS A 79 -7.56 19.86 -9.91
C LYS A 79 -6.64 19.96 -8.70
N ILE A 80 -7.21 19.92 -7.48
CA ILE A 80 -6.43 20.00 -6.24
C ILE A 80 -5.43 18.84 -6.17
N LEU A 81 -5.86 17.63 -6.49
CA LEU A 81 -4.99 16.46 -6.49
C LEU A 81 -3.90 16.56 -7.58
N LYS A 82 -4.22 17.09 -8.76
CA LYS A 82 -3.23 17.35 -9.81
C LYS A 82 -2.15 18.34 -9.33
N ASP A 83 -2.55 19.43 -8.68
CA ASP A 83 -1.64 20.44 -8.12
C ASP A 83 -0.76 19.85 -6.99
N CYS A 84 -1.35 18.99 -6.15
CA CYS A 84 -0.64 18.26 -5.10
C CYS A 84 0.40 17.29 -5.67
N PHE A 85 0.05 16.49 -6.67
CA PHE A 85 0.99 15.62 -7.36
C PHE A 85 2.10 16.42 -8.07
N SER A 86 1.78 17.54 -8.71
CA SER A 86 2.80 18.41 -9.32
C SER A 86 3.83 18.87 -8.28
N THR A 87 3.36 19.30 -7.10
CA THR A 87 4.22 19.68 -5.97
C THR A 87 5.08 18.52 -5.48
N LEU A 88 4.50 17.32 -5.31
CA LEU A 88 5.25 16.13 -4.91
C LEU A 88 6.31 15.73 -5.95
N ALA A 89 5.98 15.81 -7.23
CA ALA A 89 6.92 15.53 -8.32
C ALA A 89 8.11 16.49 -8.31
N ASP A 90 7.87 17.79 -8.04
CA ASP A 90 8.94 18.79 -7.90
C ASP A 90 9.85 18.53 -6.71
N ILE A 91 9.31 17.95 -5.63
CA ILE A 91 10.10 17.54 -4.47
C ILE A 91 10.96 16.33 -4.81
N ILE A 92 10.36 15.27 -5.34
CA ILE A 92 11.07 14.04 -5.69
C ILE A 92 12.17 14.31 -6.73
N SER A 93 11.92 15.20 -7.70
CA SER A 93 12.90 15.58 -8.73
C SER A 93 14.18 16.22 -8.17
N LYS A 94 14.16 16.72 -6.93
CA LYS A 94 15.37 17.25 -6.25
C LYS A 94 16.28 16.15 -5.72
N TYR A 95 15.84 14.90 -5.72
CA TYR A 95 16.57 13.73 -5.24
C TYR A 95 16.87 12.78 -6.41
N PRO A 96 17.84 13.10 -7.30
CA PRO A 96 18.09 12.33 -8.52
C PRO A 96 18.45 10.87 -8.27
N THR A 97 19.16 10.57 -7.17
CA THR A 97 19.46 9.19 -6.75
C THR A 97 18.19 8.38 -6.51
N LEU A 98 17.21 8.96 -5.79
CA LEU A 98 15.92 8.29 -5.56
C LEU A 98 15.14 8.11 -6.86
N VAL A 99 15.12 9.14 -7.73
CA VAL A 99 14.43 9.05 -9.03
C VAL A 99 15.00 7.92 -9.89
N LYS A 100 16.33 7.74 -9.87
CA LYS A 100 17.01 6.71 -10.67
C LYS A 100 16.84 5.30 -10.10
N SER A 101 16.93 5.15 -8.79
CA SER A 101 17.03 3.84 -8.13
C SER A 101 15.70 3.32 -7.56
N CYS A 102 14.78 4.20 -7.17
CA CYS A 102 13.53 3.82 -6.51
C CYS A 102 12.35 3.74 -7.49
N ARG A 103 11.40 2.86 -7.17
CA ARG A 103 10.04 2.92 -7.71
C ARG A 103 9.14 3.76 -6.80
N PHE A 104 8.20 4.50 -7.37
CA PHE A 104 7.20 5.27 -6.62
C PHE A 104 5.81 4.72 -6.96
N ILE A 105 5.22 3.92 -6.06
CA ILE A 105 3.98 3.18 -6.30
C ILE A 105 2.84 3.89 -5.59
N PHE A 106 1.77 4.20 -6.31
CA PHE A 106 0.60 4.91 -5.79
C PHE A 106 -0.63 4.01 -5.85
N VAL A 107 -1.17 3.67 -4.67
CA VAL A 107 -2.38 2.86 -4.50
C VAL A 107 -3.53 3.78 -4.10
N PRO A 108 -4.61 3.92 -4.89
CA PRO A 108 -5.68 4.87 -4.58
C PRO A 108 -6.46 4.48 -3.32
N GLY A 109 -6.83 5.46 -2.51
CA GLY A 109 -7.72 5.36 -1.35
C GLY A 109 -9.19 5.64 -1.70
N PRO A 110 -10.16 5.21 -0.86
CA PRO A 110 -11.59 5.22 -1.19
C PRO A 110 -12.16 6.61 -1.45
N HIS A 111 -11.46 7.66 -1.02
CA HIS A 111 -11.84 9.04 -1.25
C HIS A 111 -11.11 9.68 -2.43
N ASP A 112 -10.18 9.01 -3.10
CA ASP A 112 -9.48 9.59 -4.24
C ASP A 112 -10.34 9.63 -5.52
N PRO A 113 -10.07 10.53 -6.47
CA PRO A 113 -10.79 10.60 -7.74
C PRO A 113 -10.79 9.27 -8.50
N GLY A 114 -11.98 8.80 -8.84
CA GLY A 114 -12.20 7.54 -9.53
C GLY A 114 -13.69 7.23 -9.69
N PRO A 115 -14.05 6.00 -10.08
CA PRO A 115 -15.44 5.55 -10.07
C PRO A 115 -15.99 5.47 -8.64
N ALA A 116 -17.24 5.03 -8.49
CA ALA A 116 -17.87 4.79 -7.20
C ALA A 116 -16.97 3.95 -6.27
N ASN A 117 -17.19 4.07 -4.95
CA ASN A 117 -16.43 3.35 -3.92
C ASN A 117 -16.74 1.84 -3.94
N ILE A 118 -16.27 1.14 -4.97
CA ILE A 118 -16.51 -0.26 -5.31
C ILE A 118 -15.15 -0.88 -5.64
N LEU A 119 -14.83 -2.03 -5.05
CA LEU A 119 -13.58 -2.75 -5.28
C LEU A 119 -13.70 -3.78 -6.42
N PRO A 120 -12.61 -4.13 -7.11
CA PRO A 120 -11.34 -3.42 -7.19
C PRO A 120 -11.50 -2.03 -7.83
N ARG A 121 -10.77 -1.04 -7.31
CA ARG A 121 -10.75 0.35 -7.81
C ARG A 121 -9.64 0.51 -8.84
N PRO A 122 -9.89 1.17 -9.98
CA PRO A 122 -8.85 1.44 -10.97
C PRO A 122 -7.84 2.46 -10.45
N ALA A 123 -6.72 2.61 -11.15
CA ALA A 123 -5.75 3.66 -10.88
C ALA A 123 -6.33 5.06 -11.04
N ILE A 124 -5.71 6.05 -10.39
CA ILE A 124 -6.05 7.46 -10.56
C ILE A 124 -5.93 7.85 -12.04
N PRO A 125 -6.92 8.56 -12.62
CA PRO A 125 -6.94 8.91 -14.03
C PRO A 125 -5.64 9.57 -14.55
N ASN A 126 -5.29 9.24 -15.79
CA ASN A 126 -4.07 9.79 -16.44
C ASN A 126 -4.09 11.32 -16.56
N SER A 127 -5.26 11.94 -16.69
CA SER A 127 -5.41 13.41 -16.72
C SER A 127 -4.90 14.12 -15.46
N ILE A 128 -4.83 13.39 -14.34
CA ILE A 128 -4.31 13.88 -13.06
C ILE A 128 -2.82 13.54 -12.92
N THR A 129 -2.40 12.39 -13.44
CA THR A 129 -1.09 11.77 -13.12
C THR A 129 -0.04 11.91 -14.23
N GLU A 130 -0.41 12.35 -15.44
CA GLU A 130 0.50 12.43 -16.58
C GLU A 130 1.71 13.35 -16.35
N GLU A 131 1.50 14.51 -15.72
CA GLU A 131 2.58 15.48 -15.44
C GLU A 131 3.54 14.93 -14.38
N PHE A 132 3.02 14.21 -13.39
CA PHE A 132 3.84 13.52 -12.40
C PHE A 132 4.76 12.51 -13.07
N ARG A 133 4.23 11.64 -13.94
CA ARG A 133 5.00 10.61 -14.63
C ARG A 133 6.05 11.17 -15.59
N LYS A 134 5.84 12.35 -16.15
CA LYS A 134 6.86 13.05 -16.97
C LYS A 134 8.08 13.44 -16.14
N LYS A 135 7.89 13.88 -14.89
CA LYS A 135 8.97 14.27 -13.97
C LYS A 135 9.59 13.07 -13.25
N VAL A 136 8.77 12.08 -12.89
CA VAL A 136 9.17 10.87 -12.17
C VAL A 136 8.81 9.64 -13.04
N PRO A 137 9.66 9.25 -13.99
CA PRO A 137 9.34 8.19 -14.97
C PRO A 137 9.20 6.79 -14.33
N ASN A 138 9.78 6.59 -13.14
CA ASN A 138 9.70 5.35 -12.38
C ASN A 138 8.44 5.25 -11.50
N ALA A 139 7.48 6.17 -11.67
CA ALA A 139 6.21 6.19 -10.95
C ALA A 139 5.17 5.24 -11.55
N ILE A 140 4.50 4.47 -10.69
CA ILE A 140 3.49 3.49 -11.06
C ILE A 140 2.21 3.82 -10.28
N PHE A 141 1.17 4.24 -10.97
CA PHE A 141 -0.16 4.39 -10.38
C PHE A 141 -0.96 3.12 -10.70
N THR A 142 -1.40 2.41 -9.67
CA THR A 142 -2.00 1.07 -9.79
C THR A 142 -3.44 1.04 -9.26
N SER A 143 -4.11 -0.10 -9.41
CA SER A 143 -5.42 -0.37 -8.80
C SER A 143 -5.34 -0.45 -7.27
N ASN A 144 -6.51 -0.50 -6.63
CA ASN A 144 -6.66 -0.91 -5.24
C ASN A 144 -7.71 -2.04 -5.12
N PRO A 145 -7.36 -3.23 -4.61
CA PRO A 145 -6.03 -3.64 -4.15
C PRO A 145 -5.03 -3.76 -5.31
N CYS A 146 -3.76 -3.96 -4.97
CA CYS A 146 -2.72 -4.33 -5.92
C CYS A 146 -1.80 -5.42 -5.34
N ARG A 147 -0.96 -5.97 -6.22
CA ARG A 147 -0.02 -7.05 -5.89
C ARG A 147 1.36 -6.66 -6.40
N ILE A 148 2.37 -6.79 -5.54
CA ILE A 148 3.78 -6.59 -5.88
C ILE A 148 4.46 -7.95 -5.74
N GLN A 149 5.12 -8.39 -6.81
CA GLN A 149 6.00 -9.55 -6.79
C GLN A 149 7.44 -9.04 -6.71
N TYR A 150 8.15 -9.39 -5.65
CA TYR A 150 9.58 -9.09 -5.48
C TYR A 150 10.34 -10.39 -5.28
N CYS A 151 11.17 -10.76 -6.26
CA CYS A 151 11.88 -12.04 -6.28
C CYS A 151 10.96 -13.22 -5.97
N THR A 152 11.17 -13.98 -4.90
CA THR A 152 10.29 -15.11 -4.54
C THR A 152 9.10 -14.71 -3.68
N GLN A 153 8.99 -13.43 -3.31
CA GLN A 153 8.00 -12.93 -2.37
C GLN A 153 6.80 -12.27 -3.04
N GLU A 154 5.65 -12.51 -2.44
CA GLU A 154 4.34 -12.04 -2.86
C GLU A 154 3.82 -11.04 -1.82
N ILE A 155 3.61 -9.78 -2.23
CA ILE A 155 3.13 -8.68 -1.38
C ILE A 155 1.77 -8.22 -1.90
N VAL A 156 0.72 -8.34 -1.08
CA VAL A 156 -0.63 -7.84 -1.40
C VAL A 156 -0.88 -6.56 -0.64
N ILE A 157 -1.45 -5.55 -1.31
CA ILE A 157 -1.69 -4.23 -0.72
C ILE A 157 -3.14 -3.85 -0.93
N ILE A 158 -3.81 -3.44 0.14
CA ILE A 158 -5.14 -2.87 0.10
C ILE A 158 -5.19 -1.59 0.93
N ARG A 159 -5.72 -0.52 0.33
CA ARG A 159 -6.15 0.70 1.02
C ARG A 159 -7.65 0.67 1.20
N GLU A 160 -8.08 0.36 2.41
CA GLU A 160 -9.47 0.34 2.84
C GLU A 160 -9.56 0.41 4.36
N ASP A 161 -10.61 1.04 4.90
CA ASP A 161 -10.84 1.13 6.35
C ASP A 161 -11.52 -0.16 6.89
N ILE A 162 -10.95 -1.31 6.54
CA ILE A 162 -11.55 -2.64 6.69
C ILE A 162 -11.68 -3.10 8.14
N VAL A 163 -10.74 -2.75 9.01
CA VAL A 163 -10.77 -3.12 10.43
C VAL A 163 -12.01 -2.53 11.08
N THR A 164 -12.26 -1.25 10.83
CA THR A 164 -13.45 -0.56 11.36
C THR A 164 -14.74 -1.14 10.77
N LYS A 165 -14.77 -1.51 9.48
CA LYS A 165 -15.93 -2.14 8.85
C LYS A 165 -16.22 -3.52 9.46
N LEU A 166 -15.21 -4.34 9.72
CA LEU A 166 -15.36 -5.63 10.40
C LEU A 166 -15.87 -5.45 11.83
N CYS A 167 -15.31 -4.51 12.59
CA CYS A 167 -15.77 -4.22 13.95
C CYS A 167 -17.23 -3.72 14.00
N ARG A 168 -17.71 -2.99 12.99
CA ARG A 168 -19.11 -2.54 12.93
C ARG A 168 -20.11 -3.65 12.56
N ASN A 169 -19.62 -4.73 11.94
CA ASN A 169 -20.44 -5.84 11.45
C ASN A 169 -20.15 -7.15 12.20
N CYS A 170 -19.42 -7.09 13.32
CA CYS A 170 -19.17 -8.26 14.14
C CYS A 170 -20.47 -8.66 14.88
N ILE A 171 -20.77 -9.95 14.88
CA ILE A 171 -21.90 -10.50 15.64
C ILE A 171 -21.63 -10.38 17.14
N HIS A 172 -20.40 -10.68 17.55
CA HIS A 172 -19.92 -10.54 18.91
C HIS A 172 -18.53 -9.92 18.92
N PHE A 173 -18.28 -9.09 19.95
CA PHE A 173 -16.93 -8.63 20.23
C PHE A 173 -16.06 -9.82 20.67
N PRO A 174 -14.78 -9.85 20.27
CA PRO A 174 -13.86 -10.89 20.71
C PRO A 174 -13.69 -10.83 22.24
N ALA A 175 -13.84 -11.99 22.90
CA ALA A 175 -13.81 -12.09 24.35
C ALA A 175 -12.41 -11.87 24.97
N SER A 176 -11.35 -12.11 24.20
CA SER A 176 -9.95 -11.93 24.60
C SER A 176 -9.07 -11.71 23.37
N GLY A 177 -7.91 -11.08 23.54
CA GLY A 177 -6.97 -10.77 22.46
C GLY A 177 -7.21 -9.40 21.83
N ASP A 178 -6.21 -8.91 21.13
CA ASP A 178 -6.20 -7.62 20.45
C ASP A 178 -6.94 -7.71 19.09
N VAL A 179 -7.54 -6.59 18.70
CA VAL A 179 -8.30 -6.47 17.43
C VAL A 179 -7.44 -6.86 16.22
N PRO A 180 -6.16 -6.41 16.09
CA PRO A 180 -5.29 -6.81 14.98
C PRO A 180 -5.10 -8.32 14.83
N THR A 181 -4.90 -9.05 15.93
CA THR A 181 -4.74 -10.52 15.87
C THR A 181 -6.01 -11.22 15.39
N HIS A 182 -7.20 -10.78 15.82
CA HIS A 182 -8.46 -11.34 15.32
C HIS A 182 -8.73 -10.97 13.87
N PHE A 183 -8.40 -9.74 13.51
CA PHE A 183 -8.47 -9.26 12.13
C PHE A 183 -7.60 -10.12 11.20
N ALA A 184 -6.34 -10.32 11.56
CA ALA A 184 -5.38 -11.17 10.84
C ALA A 184 -5.93 -12.59 10.62
N LYS A 185 -6.42 -13.23 11.69
CA LYS A 185 -7.02 -14.56 11.61
C LYS A 185 -8.24 -14.58 10.69
N THR A 186 -9.11 -13.57 10.79
CA THR A 186 -10.33 -13.49 9.97
C THR A 186 -9.98 -13.42 8.48
N VAL A 187 -9.09 -12.52 8.10
CA VAL A 187 -8.70 -12.31 6.70
C VAL A 187 -7.98 -13.53 6.11
N ILE A 188 -7.09 -14.16 6.88
CA ILE A 188 -6.38 -15.37 6.46
C ILE A 188 -7.35 -16.55 6.31
N CYS A 189 -8.17 -16.83 7.33
CA CYS A 189 -9.08 -17.98 7.31
C CYS A 189 -10.18 -17.84 6.25
N GLN A 190 -10.64 -16.62 5.99
CA GLN A 190 -11.58 -16.35 4.89
C GLN A 190 -10.89 -16.30 3.53
N SER A 191 -9.56 -16.19 3.48
CA SER A 191 -8.76 -16.07 2.25
C SER A 191 -9.30 -14.98 1.31
N HIS A 192 -9.81 -13.89 1.88
CA HIS A 192 -10.46 -12.80 1.16
C HIS A 192 -10.13 -11.47 1.83
N LEU A 193 -9.75 -10.46 1.04
CA LEU A 193 -9.38 -9.12 1.52
C LEU A 193 -10.54 -8.38 2.20
N CYS A 194 -11.78 -8.68 1.81
CA CYS A 194 -12.99 -8.04 2.34
C CYS A 194 -14.06 -9.10 2.61
N PRO A 195 -13.98 -9.87 3.71
CA PRO A 195 -14.95 -10.90 4.05
C PRO A 195 -16.21 -10.28 4.68
N LEU A 196 -16.87 -9.40 3.92
CA LEU A 196 -18.01 -8.61 4.35
C LEU A 196 -19.10 -8.64 3.27
N PRO A 197 -20.38 -8.46 3.64
CA PRO A 197 -21.46 -8.35 2.66
C PRO A 197 -21.27 -7.18 1.68
N LEU A 198 -21.80 -7.33 0.46
CA LEU A 198 -21.68 -6.33 -0.61
C LEU A 198 -22.26 -4.94 -0.27
N HIS A 199 -23.23 -4.87 0.65
CA HIS A 199 -23.77 -3.58 1.10
C HIS A 199 -22.82 -2.82 2.05
N VAL A 200 -21.83 -3.51 2.63
CA VAL A 200 -20.78 -2.93 3.49
C VAL A 200 -19.51 -2.67 2.69
N CYS A 201 -19.08 -3.66 1.90
CA CYS A 201 -17.94 -3.60 1.00
C CYS A 201 -18.40 -3.95 -0.42
N PRO A 202 -18.82 -2.96 -1.23
CA PRO A 202 -19.21 -3.20 -2.60
C PRO A 202 -18.05 -3.72 -3.43
N ILE A 203 -18.27 -4.83 -4.13
CA ILE A 203 -17.31 -5.45 -5.04
C ILE A 203 -17.99 -5.68 -6.38
N TYR A 204 -17.29 -5.42 -7.49
CA TYR A 204 -17.74 -5.82 -8.80
C TYR A 204 -17.78 -7.34 -8.88
N TRP A 205 -18.96 -7.93 -9.06
CA TRP A 205 -19.16 -9.39 -8.98
C TRP A 205 -18.23 -10.19 -9.88
N ALA A 206 -17.97 -9.71 -11.10
CA ALA A 206 -17.07 -10.35 -12.06
C ALA A 206 -15.58 -10.29 -11.67
N TYR A 207 -15.20 -9.41 -10.73
CA TYR A 207 -13.82 -9.15 -10.31
C TYR A 207 -13.55 -9.55 -8.85
N ASP A 208 -14.46 -10.28 -8.21
CA ASP A 208 -14.31 -10.76 -6.83
C ASP A 208 -13.05 -11.61 -6.64
N CYS A 209 -12.65 -12.37 -7.67
CA CYS A 209 -11.40 -13.13 -7.69
C CYS A 209 -10.14 -12.27 -7.48
N GLY A 210 -10.19 -10.97 -7.79
CA GLY A 210 -9.10 -10.03 -7.53
C GLY A 210 -8.91 -9.70 -6.05
N MET A 211 -9.91 -10.04 -5.21
CA MET A 211 -9.91 -9.82 -3.77
C MET A 211 -9.45 -11.06 -2.97
N HIS A 212 -9.20 -12.18 -3.66
CA HIS A 212 -8.77 -13.43 -3.04
C HIS A 212 -7.32 -13.34 -2.51
N LEU A 213 -7.09 -14.01 -1.39
CA LEU A 213 -5.79 -14.20 -0.72
C LEU A 213 -5.32 -15.66 -0.75
N TYR A 214 -5.86 -16.48 -1.63
CA TYR A 214 -5.42 -17.87 -1.80
C TYR A 214 -4.66 -18.04 -3.12
N PRO A 215 -3.43 -18.59 -3.11
CA PRO A 215 -2.59 -18.90 -1.95
C PRO A 215 -2.18 -17.65 -1.13
N LEU A 216 -1.83 -17.84 0.14
CA LEU A 216 -1.44 -16.74 1.03
C LEU A 216 -0.15 -16.04 0.55
N PRO A 217 -0.11 -14.70 0.59
CA PRO A 217 1.09 -13.94 0.29
C PRO A 217 2.11 -14.03 1.44
N ASP A 218 3.35 -13.60 1.18
CA ASP A 218 4.36 -13.45 2.24
C ASP A 218 4.06 -12.22 3.12
N LEU A 219 3.52 -11.16 2.50
CA LEU A 219 3.16 -9.90 3.17
C LEU A 219 1.80 -9.38 2.68
N LEU A 220 0.93 -9.06 3.62
CA LEU A 220 -0.32 -8.34 3.40
C LEU A 220 -0.25 -6.98 4.07
N VAL A 221 -0.30 -5.92 3.26
CA VAL A 221 -0.34 -4.53 3.72
C VAL A 221 -1.78 -4.05 3.68
N VAL A 222 -2.36 -3.87 4.86
CA VAL A 222 -3.69 -3.31 5.05
C VAL A 222 -3.52 -1.86 5.47
N ALA A 223 -3.47 -0.97 4.48
CA ALA A 223 -3.46 0.46 4.69
C ALA A 223 -4.85 0.88 5.20
N ASP A 224 -4.97 1.02 6.52
CA ASP A 224 -6.19 1.39 7.23
C ASP A 224 -5.89 2.65 8.07
N LYS A 225 -6.93 3.43 8.35
CA LYS A 225 -6.86 4.55 9.31
C LYS A 225 -6.81 4.09 10.77
N TYR A 226 -7.02 2.80 11.03
CA TYR A 226 -6.82 2.20 12.35
C TYR A 226 -5.38 2.39 12.83
N ASP A 227 -5.13 2.16 14.12
CA ASP A 227 -3.81 2.23 14.70
C ASP A 227 -2.83 1.30 13.99
N GLU A 228 -1.55 1.68 13.97
CA GLU A 228 -0.49 0.88 13.37
C GLU A 228 -0.36 -0.48 14.06
N PHE A 229 -0.16 -1.54 13.29
CA PHE A 229 0.10 -2.87 13.85
C PHE A 229 0.93 -3.72 12.91
N THR A 230 1.56 -4.75 13.47
CA THR A 230 2.22 -5.83 12.74
C THR A 230 1.86 -7.14 13.44
N VAL A 231 1.30 -8.09 12.70
CA VAL A 231 0.92 -9.42 13.19
C VAL A 231 1.41 -10.45 12.19
N THR A 232 1.94 -11.55 12.67
CA THR A 232 2.30 -12.70 11.80
C THR A 232 1.38 -13.87 12.12
N SER A 233 0.79 -14.48 11.10
CA SER A 233 -0.09 -15.63 11.25
C SER A 233 0.01 -16.53 10.02
N VAL A 234 0.16 -17.85 10.23
CA VAL A 234 0.26 -18.87 9.16
C VAL A 234 1.22 -18.45 8.04
N ASP A 235 2.45 -18.07 8.42
CA ASP A 235 3.53 -17.65 7.51
C ASP A 235 3.22 -16.44 6.60
N CYS A 236 2.13 -15.71 6.88
CA CYS A 236 1.81 -14.43 6.27
C CYS A 236 2.02 -13.32 7.30
N MET A 237 2.87 -12.35 6.97
CA MET A 237 2.98 -11.11 7.75
C MET A 237 1.84 -10.18 7.34
N ILE A 238 1.17 -9.57 8.31
CA ILE A 238 0.11 -8.60 8.10
C ILE A 238 0.50 -7.33 8.82
N MET A 239 0.46 -6.20 8.12
CA MET A 239 0.77 -4.91 8.72
C MET A 239 -0.18 -3.81 8.28
N ASN A 240 -0.39 -2.86 9.17
CA ASN A 240 -1.02 -1.57 8.89
C ASN A 240 -0.04 -0.45 9.20
N PRO A 241 0.42 0.35 8.21
CA PRO A 241 1.29 1.50 8.48
C PRO A 241 0.59 2.63 9.26
N GLY A 242 -0.74 2.61 9.37
CA GLY A 242 -1.51 3.68 10.01
C GLY A 242 -1.66 4.92 9.13
N CYS A 243 -2.47 5.87 9.59
CA CYS A 243 -2.71 7.12 8.88
C CYS A 243 -1.52 8.07 9.10
N PHE A 244 -0.70 8.32 8.07
CA PHE A 244 0.57 9.03 8.18
C PHE A 244 0.47 10.35 8.98
N PRO A 245 -0.49 11.26 8.72
CA PRO A 245 -0.56 12.53 9.45
C PRO A 245 -1.13 12.40 10.87
N GLN A 246 -1.83 11.30 11.19
CA GLN A 246 -2.49 11.08 12.48
C GLN A 246 -1.67 10.19 13.42
N SER A 247 -0.85 9.30 12.86
CA SER A 247 0.06 8.40 13.58
C SER A 247 1.43 9.05 13.76
N ASP A 248 1.48 10.35 14.09
CA ASP A 248 2.71 11.14 14.24
C ASP A 248 3.76 10.98 13.10
N PHE A 249 3.32 10.83 11.85
CA PHE A 249 4.20 10.59 10.70
C PHE A 249 4.96 9.25 10.76
N SER A 250 4.35 8.23 11.36
CA SER A 250 4.79 6.84 11.30
C SER A 250 4.63 6.23 9.90
N PHE A 251 5.58 5.40 9.53
CA PHE A 251 5.55 4.57 8.33
C PHE A 251 6.21 3.22 8.63
N LYS A 252 6.01 2.24 7.74
CA LYS A 252 6.64 0.91 7.88
C LYS A 252 7.65 0.65 6.79
N ALA A 253 8.80 0.11 7.18
CA ALA A 253 9.79 -0.43 6.26
C ALA A 253 9.72 -1.96 6.28
N TYR A 254 9.76 -2.57 5.11
CA TYR A 254 9.84 -4.02 4.95
C TYR A 254 11.15 -4.40 4.29
N MET A 255 11.90 -5.29 4.92
CA MET A 255 13.17 -5.83 4.43
C MET A 255 12.92 -7.25 3.92
N PRO A 256 12.85 -7.48 2.59
CA PRO A 256 12.57 -8.79 2.05
C PRO A 256 13.61 -9.84 2.46
N TYR A 257 14.89 -9.50 2.50
CA TYR A 257 15.97 -10.43 2.82
C TYR A 257 15.80 -11.07 4.20
N THR A 258 15.58 -10.25 5.24
CA THR A 258 15.38 -10.71 6.62
C THR A 258 13.93 -11.07 6.93
N ARG A 259 12.98 -10.70 6.06
CA ARG A 259 11.53 -10.81 6.28
C ARG A 259 11.11 -10.09 7.57
N GLN A 260 11.67 -8.91 7.80
CA GLN A 260 11.38 -8.08 8.97
C GLN A 260 10.63 -6.82 8.57
N ILE A 261 9.80 -6.37 9.50
CA ILE A 261 9.04 -5.12 9.39
C ILE A 261 9.52 -4.20 10.49
N GLU A 262 10.05 -3.05 10.11
CA GLU A 262 10.48 -2.00 11.02
C GLU A 262 9.46 -0.87 11.05
N ASN A 263 9.18 -0.37 12.26
CA ASN A 263 8.37 0.83 12.45
C ASN A 263 9.31 2.03 12.50
N SER A 264 9.02 3.05 11.72
CA SER A 264 9.80 4.27 11.68
C SER A 264 8.88 5.46 11.80
N LYS A 265 9.37 6.51 12.47
CA LYS A 265 8.64 7.76 12.69
C LYS A 265 9.52 8.93 12.31
N ILE A 266 8.91 9.98 11.77
CA ILE A 266 9.61 11.21 11.41
C ILE A 266 9.33 12.28 12.45
N ASP A 267 10.33 12.61 13.27
CA ASP A 267 10.28 13.66 14.30
C ASP A 267 10.18 15.08 13.74
#